data_AF-A0A953WT68-F1
#
_entry.id   AF-A0A953WT68-F1
#
_cell.length_a   1.000
_cell.length_b   1.000
_cell.length_c   1.000
_cell.angle_alpha   90.00
_cell.angle_beta   90.00
_cell.angle_gamma   90.00
#
_symmetry.space_group_name_H-M   'P 1'
#
loop_
_entity.id
_entity.type
_entity.pdbx_description
1 polymer ?
#
loop_
_entity_poly.entity_id
_entity_poly.type
_entity_poly.pdbx_seq_one_letter_code
_entity_poly.pdbx_strand_id
1 'polypeptide(L)'
;MSGHESSYEPTNAFTRWLDSRLPIIRFAQDHAMNFPTPKNLNYWWTFGGILAVCLVVQIVTGVILAMHYSPGVDTAFASVERIMRDVPYGWLLR
;
A
#
# COMPACT_ATOMS: atom_id res chain seq x y z
N MET A 1 6.48 -23.73 -11.43
CA MET A 1 6.67 -22.45 -12.14
C MET A 1 5.84 -22.55 -13.42
N SER A 2 4.54 -22.24 -13.36
CA SER A 2 3.62 -22.40 -14.50
C SER A 2 3.96 -21.37 -15.58
N GLY A 3 4.25 -21.86 -16.79
CA GLY A 3 4.71 -21.07 -17.93
C GLY A 3 3.63 -20.19 -18.54
N HIS A 4 3.51 -18.97 -18.02
CA HIS A 4 2.81 -17.89 -18.70
C HIS A 4 3.86 -16.98 -19.35
N GLU A 5 3.77 -16.81 -20.68
CA GLU A 5 4.57 -15.83 -21.40
C GLU A 5 4.19 -14.43 -20.91
N SER A 6 5.21 -13.62 -20.61
CA SER A 6 5.04 -12.22 -20.26
C SER A 6 4.45 -11.48 -21.46
N SER A 7 3.26 -10.90 -21.30
CA SER A 7 2.59 -10.14 -22.36
C SER A 7 3.07 -8.69 -22.46
N TYR A 8 4.02 -8.28 -21.61
CA TYR A 8 4.48 -6.89 -21.58
C TYR A 8 5.56 -6.62 -22.63
N GLU A 9 5.20 -5.86 -23.67
CA GLU A 9 6.15 -5.33 -24.64
C GLU A 9 6.43 -3.83 -24.40
N PRO A 10 7.70 -3.44 -24.15
CA PRO A 10 8.06 -2.05 -23.95
C PRO A 10 8.00 -1.25 -25.27
N THR A 11 7.05 -0.32 -25.36
CA THR A 11 6.81 0.54 -26.52
C THR A 11 7.80 1.71 -26.64
N ASN A 12 8.25 2.28 -25.52
CA ASN A 12 9.10 3.48 -25.49
C ASN A 12 10.59 3.16 -25.32
N ALA A 13 11.48 4.04 -25.80
CA ALA A 13 12.93 3.87 -25.66
C ALA A 13 13.37 3.82 -24.19
N PHE A 14 12.76 4.63 -23.33
CA PHE A 14 13.02 4.63 -21.89
C PHE A 14 12.56 3.33 -21.22
N THR A 15 11.36 2.83 -21.56
CA THR A 15 10.87 1.57 -20.97
C THR A 15 11.66 0.37 -21.45
N ARG A 16 12.14 0.35 -22.71
CA ARG A 16 13.10 -0.65 -23.21
C ARG A 16 14.42 -0.62 -22.46
N TRP A 17 14.97 0.57 -22.25
CA TRP A 17 16.21 0.74 -21.49
C TRP A 17 16.04 0.26 -20.04
N LEU A 18 14.95 0.66 -19.38
CA LEU A 18 14.66 0.25 -18.01
C LEU A 18 14.45 -1.27 -17.92
N ASP A 19 13.64 -1.85 -18.81
CA ASP A 19 13.37 -3.29 -18.84
C ASP A 19 14.64 -4.12 -19.07
N SER A 20 15.57 -3.62 -19.91
CA SER A 20 16.86 -4.27 -20.16
C SER A 20 17.81 -4.30 -18.95
N ARG A 21 17.65 -3.35 -18.02
CA ARG A 21 18.50 -3.24 -16.81
C ARG A 21 17.82 -3.85 -15.59
N LEU A 22 16.54 -3.57 -15.44
CA LEU A 22 15.74 -3.94 -14.29
C LEU A 22 14.26 -4.04 -14.71
N PRO A 23 13.76 -5.25 -14.99
CA PRO A 23 12.41 -5.48 -15.53
C PRO A 23 11.32 -5.35 -14.45
N ILE A 24 11.28 -4.22 -13.71
CA ILE A 24 10.24 -3.98 -12.68
C ILE A 24 8.86 -3.95 -13.31
N ILE A 25 8.72 -3.25 -14.45
CA ILE A 25 7.41 -3.04 -15.06
C ILE A 25 6.85 -4.37 -15.56
N ARG A 26 7.69 -5.17 -16.25
CA ARG A 26 7.34 -6.51 -16.69
C ARG A 26 6.96 -7.42 -15.52
N PHE A 27 7.77 -7.41 -14.47
CA PHE A 27 7.50 -8.19 -13.25
C PHE A 27 6.15 -7.80 -12.61
N ALA A 28 5.88 -6.50 -12.46
CA ALA A 28 4.63 -6.02 -11.91
C ALA A 28 3.43 -6.42 -12.79
N GLN A 29 3.57 -6.34 -14.12
CA GLN A 29 2.53 -6.72 -15.05
C GLN A 29 2.18 -8.21 -14.93
N ASP A 30 3.19 -9.08 -14.90
CA ASP A 30 3.00 -10.53 -14.91
C ASP A 30 2.47 -11.05 -13.58
N HIS A 31 2.96 -10.52 -12.46
CA HIS A 31 2.61 -11.02 -11.13
C HIS A 31 1.42 -10.32 -10.49
N ALA A 32 1.20 -9.03 -10.76
CA ALA A 32 0.12 -8.28 -10.12
C ALA A 32 -1.12 -8.13 -11.01
N MET A 33 -0.96 -7.96 -12.33
CA MET A 33 -2.08 -7.67 -13.23
C MET A 33 -2.55 -8.89 -14.01
N ASN A 34 -1.61 -9.65 -14.59
CA ASN A 34 -1.91 -10.76 -15.50
C ASN A 34 -1.87 -12.12 -14.81
N PHE A 35 -1.98 -12.16 -13.48
CA PHE A 35 -1.99 -13.42 -12.76
C PHE A 35 -3.27 -14.20 -13.06
N PRO A 36 -3.19 -15.45 -13.56
CA PRO A 36 -4.36 -16.23 -13.92
C PRO A 36 -5.13 -16.65 -12.66
N THR A 37 -6.18 -15.91 -12.34
CA THR A 37 -7.08 -16.22 -11.21
C THR A 37 -8.28 -17.05 -11.67
N PRO A 38 -8.71 -18.05 -10.86
CA PRO A 38 -9.88 -18.86 -11.18
C PRO A 38 -11.16 -18.00 -11.23
N LYS A 39 -12.06 -18.29 -12.17
CA LYS A 39 -13.29 -17.49 -12.39
C LYS A 39 -14.38 -17.70 -11.33
N ASN A 40 -14.25 -18.73 -10.48
CA ASN A 40 -15.25 -19.13 -9.48
C ASN A 40 -14.89 -18.72 -8.04
N LEU A 41 -14.30 -17.53 -7.87
CA LEU A 41 -13.96 -16.99 -6.54
C LEU A 41 -15.23 -16.60 -5.77
N ASN A 42 -15.24 -16.88 -4.46
CA ASN A 42 -16.30 -16.44 -3.54
C ASN A 42 -15.96 -15.08 -2.90
N TYR A 43 -16.91 -14.49 -2.17
CA TYR A 43 -16.70 -13.20 -1.50
C TYR A 43 -15.59 -13.23 -0.44
N TRP A 44 -15.27 -14.37 0.17
CA TRP A 44 -14.22 -14.45 1.19
C TRP A 44 -12.82 -14.14 0.65
N TRP A 45 -12.59 -14.32 -0.65
CA TRP A 45 -11.32 -13.95 -1.28
C TRP A 45 -11.07 -12.43 -1.30
N THR A 46 -12.10 -11.61 -1.11
CA THR A 46 -11.95 -10.14 -1.08
C THR A 46 -11.29 -9.64 0.22
N PHE A 47 -11.35 -10.41 1.32
CA PHE A 47 -10.78 -10.01 2.60
C PHE A 47 -9.26 -9.77 2.54
N GLY A 48 -8.53 -10.54 1.72
CA GLY A 48 -7.10 -10.30 1.52
C GLY A 48 -6.80 -8.90 0.98
N GLY A 49 -7.59 -8.45 0.00
CA GLY A 49 -7.49 -7.09 -0.54
C GLY A 49 -7.88 -6.02 0.47
N ILE A 50 -8.95 -6.26 1.23
CA ILE A 50 -9.38 -5.34 2.31
C ILE A 50 -8.27 -5.19 3.36
N LEU A 51 -7.64 -6.29 3.78
CA LEU A 51 -6.53 -6.26 4.75
C LEU A 51 -5.30 -5.51 4.21
N ALA A 52 -4.98 -5.67 2.93
CA ALA A 52 -3.89 -4.91 2.30
C ALA A 52 -4.17 -3.40 2.34
N VAL A 53 -5.41 -2.98 2.05
CA VAL A 53 -5.83 -1.58 2.17
C VAL A 53 -5.76 -1.11 3.62
N CYS A 54 -6.28 -1.89 4.57
CA CYS A 54 -6.20 -1.56 6.00
C CYS A 54 -4.76 -1.38 6.46
N LEU A 55 -3.82 -2.22 6.01
CA LEU A 55 -2.41 -2.11 6.36
C LEU A 55 -1.81 -0.79 5.87
N VAL A 56 -2.05 -0.43 4.60
CA VAL A 56 -1.57 0.84 4.05
C VAL A 56 -2.13 2.02 4.82
N VAL A 57 -3.44 2.00 5.11
CA VAL A 57 -4.09 3.05 5.90
C VAL A 57 -3.45 3.17 7.27
N GLN A 58 -3.26 2.06 8.00
CA GLN A 58 -2.65 2.04 9.33
C GLN A 58 -1.20 2.53 9.35
N ILE A 59 -0.40 2.19 8.33
CA ILE A 59 0.98 2.69 8.22
C ILE A 59 0.97 4.20 8.00
N VAL A 60 0.17 4.69 7.06
CA VAL A 60 0.14 6.12 6.73
C VAL A 60 -0.39 6.95 7.89
N THR A 61 -1.54 6.57 8.47
CA THR A 61 -2.11 7.30 9.61
C THR A 61 -1.24 7.16 10.86
N GLY A 62 -0.66 5.98 11.09
CA GLY A 62 0.24 5.73 12.20
C GLY A 62 1.50 6.59 12.16
N VAL A 63 2.12 6.75 10.99
CA VAL A 63 3.29 7.64 10.82
C VAL A 63 2.92 9.09 11.12
N ILE A 64 1.77 9.56 10.62
CA ILE A 64 1.31 10.93 10.88
C ILE A 64 1.05 11.13 12.39
N LEU A 65 0.36 10.19 13.05
CA LEU A 65 0.11 10.26 14.49
C LEU A 65 1.41 10.23 15.30
N ALA A 66 2.39 9.42 14.90
CA ALA A 66 3.69 9.33 15.57
C ALA A 66 4.46 10.66 15.56
N MET A 67 4.30 11.50 14.52
CA MET A 67 4.91 12.84 14.48
C MET A 67 4.34 13.79 15.55
N HIS A 68 3.10 13.55 16.00
CA HIS A 68 2.40 14.42 16.95
C HIS A 68 2.30 13.85 18.36
N TYR A 69 2.56 12.55 18.53
CA TYR A 69 2.49 11.81 19.79
C TYR A 69 3.77 11.92 20.62
N SER A 70 3.65 12.06 21.95
CA SER A 70 4.77 12.05 22.88
C SER A 70 4.70 10.80 23.76
N PRO A 71 5.72 9.90 23.74
CA PRO A 71 5.68 8.62 24.45
C PRO A 71 6.06 8.71 25.93
N GLY A 72 5.56 9.72 26.66
CA GLY A 72 5.79 9.88 28.11
C GLY A 72 4.52 9.57 28.92
N VAL A 73 4.65 8.98 30.11
CA VAL A 73 3.49 8.68 30.98
C VAL A 73 2.69 9.93 31.32
N ASP A 74 3.37 11.06 31.55
CA ASP A 74 2.73 12.34 31.89
C ASP A 74 2.25 13.12 30.65
N THR A 75 2.86 12.90 29.48
CA THR A 75 2.61 13.68 28.24
C THR A 75 1.76 12.95 27.21
N ALA A 76 1.59 11.63 27.33
CA ALA A 76 0.87 10.81 26.36
C ALA A 76 -0.58 11.27 26.19
N PHE A 77 -1.30 11.48 27.29
CA PHE A 77 -2.70 11.92 27.24
C PHE A 77 -2.83 13.33 26.65
N ALA A 78 -2.00 14.27 27.11
CA ALA A 78 -1.99 15.64 26.60
C ALA A 78 -1.66 15.70 25.10
N SER A 79 -0.73 14.86 24.62
CA SER A 79 -0.38 14.79 23.20
C SER A 79 -1.53 14.28 22.33
N VAL A 80 -2.34 13.35 22.83
CA VAL A 80 -3.54 12.86 22.15
C VAL A 80 -4.64 13.92 22.10
N GLU A 81 -4.86 14.66 23.20
CA GLU A 81 -5.85 15.74 23.21
C GLU A 81 -5.47 16.86 22.25
N ARG A 82 -4.17 17.19 22.17
CA ARG A 82 -3.63 18.12 21.17
C ARG A 82 -3.91 17.66 19.74
N ILE A 83 -3.77 16.36 19.45
CA ILE A 83 -4.10 15.79 18.13
C ILE A 83 -5.58 16.00 17.81
N MET A 84 -6.48 15.80 18.76
CA MET A 84 -7.91 15.93 18.52
C MET A 84 -8.36 17.39 18.31
N ARG A 85 -7.75 18.35 19.01
CA ARG A 85 -8.23 19.75 19.06
C ARG A 85 -7.43 20.71 18.19
N ASP A 86 -6.11 20.53 18.13
CA ASP A 86 -5.20 21.54 17.58
C ASP A 86 -4.61 21.13 16.22
N VAL A 87 -4.59 19.82 15.90
CA VAL A 87 -4.09 19.33 14.60
C VAL A 87 -5.22 19.37 13.57
N PRO A 88 -5.03 20.04 12.41
CA PRO A 88 -6.01 20.02 11.33
C PRO A 88 -6.31 18.58 10.91
N TYR A 89 -7.60 18.20 10.89
CA TYR A 89 -8.06 16.82 10.62
C TYR A 89 -7.54 15.74 11.57
N GLY A 90 -6.91 16.11 12.70
CA GLY A 90 -6.43 15.15 13.69
C GLY A 90 -7.56 14.29 14.29
N TRP A 91 -8.78 14.83 14.36
CA TRP A 91 -10.00 14.10 14.75
C TRP A 91 -10.43 13.01 13.77
N LEU A 92 -10.06 13.11 12.48
CA LEU A 92 -10.38 12.11 11.46
C LEU A 92 -9.29 11.04 11.38
N LEU A 93 -8.04 11.42 11.67
CA LEU A 93 -6.87 10.55 11.63
C LEU A 93 -6.75 9.65 12.86
N ARG A 94 -7.46 9.97 13.95
CA ARG A 94 -7.46 9.24 15.22
C ARG A 94 -8.79 8.57 15.48
#